data_AF-A0A2V6UK92-F1
#
_entry.id   AF-A0A2V6UK92-F1
#
_cell.length_a   1.000
_cell.length_b   1.000
_cell.length_c   1.000
_cell.angle_alpha   90.00
_cell.angle_beta   90.00
_cell.angle_gamma   90.00
#
_symmetry.space_group_name_H-M   'P 1'
#
loop_
_entity.id
_entity.type
_entity.pdbx_description
1 polymer ?
#
loop_
_entity_poly.entity_id
_entity_poly.type
_entity_poly.pdbx_seq_one_letter_code
_entity_poly.pdbx_strand_id
1 'polypeptide(L)'
;MKSHPKDYKAYYLLAYLYEYNDDHRRYGPGFDMPRAIELYQKSLALKEDSVWNHVNLGWLYRLAGRTDEAIGHFERAQMLDSRNALTAADLAFAYLDKAMLDRARDVYEVFLRGVEKLPDSLRFKTFDDLLLAYQPPPTKTP
;
A
#
# COMPACT_ATOMS: atom_id res chain seq x y z
N MET A 1 12.23 21.31 -21.71
CA MET A 1 11.03 21.03 -20.88
C MET A 1 11.28 21.59 -19.49
N LYS A 2 10.52 22.61 -19.07
CA LYS A 2 10.69 23.22 -17.74
C LYS A 2 10.08 22.29 -16.71
N SER A 3 10.88 21.80 -15.77
CA SER A 3 10.39 21.08 -14.59
C SER A 3 9.52 22.05 -13.80
N HIS A 4 8.24 21.70 -13.59
CA HIS A 4 7.37 22.46 -12.72
C HIS A 4 7.56 21.90 -11.29
N PRO A 5 8.20 22.64 -10.36
CA PRO A 5 8.52 22.18 -9.00
C PRO A 5 7.30 21.96 -8.07
N LYS A 6 6.09 21.89 -8.63
CA LYS A 6 4.82 21.66 -7.92
C LYS A 6 4.03 20.48 -8.48
N ASP A 7 4.61 19.72 -9.41
CA ASP A 7 3.92 18.56 -9.97
C ASP A 7 4.13 17.34 -9.08
N TYR A 8 3.26 17.15 -8.09
CA TYR A 8 3.26 15.95 -7.25
C TYR A 8 3.22 14.67 -8.10
N LYS A 9 2.59 14.71 -9.30
CA LYS A 9 2.54 13.57 -10.21
C LYS A 9 3.92 13.22 -10.76
N ALA A 10 4.80 14.20 -10.97
CA ALA A 10 6.17 13.93 -11.40
C ALA A 10 6.94 13.15 -10.33
N TYR A 11 6.78 13.52 -9.04
CA TYR A 11 7.38 12.76 -7.94
C TYR A 11 6.77 11.36 -7.81
N TYR A 12 5.44 11.23 -7.91
CA TYR A 12 4.75 9.94 -7.92
C TYR A 12 5.23 9.04 -9.06
N LEU A 13 5.27 9.54 -10.29
CA LEU A 13 5.67 8.77 -11.47
C LEU A 13 7.14 8.38 -11.39
N LEU A 14 8.00 9.28 -10.89
CA LEU A 14 9.41 8.95 -10.69
C LEU A 14 9.57 7.87 -9.61
N ALA A 15 8.85 7.97 -8.49
CA ALA A 15 8.87 6.93 -7.47
C ALA A 15 8.38 5.59 -8.01
N TYR A 16 7.30 5.61 -8.80
CA TYR A 16 6.78 4.43 -9.50
C TYR A 16 7.82 3.82 -10.45
N LEU A 17 8.57 4.63 -11.20
CA LEU A 17 9.67 4.14 -12.05
C LEU A 17 10.83 3.54 -11.24
N TYR A 18 11.08 4.02 -10.01
CA TYR A 18 12.07 3.36 -9.14
C TYR A 18 11.57 2.02 -8.60
N GLU A 19 10.26 1.81 -8.50
CA GLU A 19 9.68 0.52 -8.11
C GLU A 19 9.61 -0.48 -9.27
N TYR A 20 9.44 -0.02 -10.50
CA TYR A 20 9.23 -0.85 -11.69
C TYR A 20 10.42 -0.75 -12.63
N ASN A 21 11.11 -1.86 -12.85
CA ASN A 21 12.21 -1.88 -13.82
C ASN A 21 11.68 -2.02 -15.26
N ASP A 22 12.61 -2.00 -16.23
CA ASP A 22 12.31 -2.11 -17.66
C ASP A 22 11.47 -3.37 -18.02
N ASP A 23 11.54 -4.42 -17.21
CA ASP A 23 10.76 -5.66 -17.34
C ASP A 23 9.35 -5.60 -16.71
N HIS A 24 8.92 -4.42 -16.23
CA HIS A 24 7.66 -4.18 -15.52
C HIS A 24 7.51 -4.99 -14.23
N ARG A 25 8.60 -5.55 -13.70
CA ARG A 25 8.59 -6.26 -12.44
C ARG A 25 8.73 -5.27 -11.30
N ARG A 26 7.71 -5.22 -10.43
CA ARG A 26 7.77 -4.44 -9.20
C ARG A 26 8.85 -5.02 -8.28
N TYR A 27 9.73 -4.17 -7.79
CA TYR A 27 10.82 -4.47 -6.86
C TYR A 27 11.89 -5.44 -7.40
N GLY A 28 12.17 -5.40 -8.70
CA GLY A 28 13.21 -6.23 -9.33
C GLY A 28 14.63 -5.64 -9.25
N PRO A 29 15.59 -6.14 -10.06
CA PRO A 29 16.96 -5.62 -10.13
C PRO A 29 17.02 -4.13 -10.51
N GLY A 30 17.60 -3.29 -9.65
CA GLY A 30 17.63 -1.83 -9.84
C GLY A 30 16.65 -1.06 -8.95
N PHE A 31 15.78 -1.76 -8.20
CA PHE A 31 14.90 -1.16 -7.22
C PHE A 31 15.68 -0.45 -6.10
N ASP A 32 15.55 0.87 -6.07
CA ASP A 32 16.08 1.74 -5.02
C ASP A 32 14.94 2.12 -4.06
N MET A 33 14.70 1.24 -3.08
CA MET A 33 13.64 1.45 -2.08
C MET A 33 13.78 2.77 -1.32
N PRO A 34 14.95 3.15 -0.77
CA PRO A 34 15.11 4.44 -0.10
C PRO A 34 14.70 5.63 -0.97
N ARG A 35 15.11 5.62 -2.25
CA ARG A 35 14.79 6.70 -3.18
C ARG A 35 13.31 6.73 -3.55
N ALA A 36 12.68 5.58 -3.74
CA ALA A 36 11.22 5.51 -3.95
C ALA A 36 10.45 6.12 -2.77
N ILE A 37 10.84 5.77 -1.53
CA ILE A 37 10.25 6.35 -0.31
C ILE A 37 10.39 7.88 -0.31
N GLU A 38 11.59 8.41 -0.53
CA GLU A 38 11.85 9.86 -0.55
C GLU A 38 10.96 10.57 -1.58
N LEU A 39 10.80 9.99 -2.76
CA LEU A 39 10.00 10.57 -3.85
C LEU A 39 8.50 10.56 -3.53
N TYR A 40 7.96 9.49 -2.96
CA TYR A 40 6.57 9.49 -2.51
C TYR A 40 6.32 10.46 -1.35
N GLN A 41 7.28 10.61 -0.43
CA GLN A 41 7.19 11.62 0.63
C GLN A 41 7.14 13.04 0.05
N LYS A 42 7.97 13.35 -0.96
CA LYS A 42 7.91 14.64 -1.68
C LYS A 42 6.58 14.82 -2.42
N SER A 43 6.06 13.76 -3.03
CA SER A 43 4.74 13.76 -3.65
C SER A 43 3.63 14.08 -2.63
N LEU A 44 3.65 13.44 -1.46
CA LEU A 44 2.70 13.71 -0.37
C LEU A 44 2.82 15.11 0.21
N ALA A 45 4.03 15.64 0.37
CA ALA A 45 4.25 17.00 0.86
C ALA A 45 3.62 18.07 -0.06
N LEU A 46 3.39 17.74 -1.33
CA LEU A 46 2.69 18.59 -2.29
C LEU A 46 1.19 18.28 -2.39
N LYS A 47 0.80 17.02 -2.13
CA LYS A 47 -0.59 16.55 -2.14
C LYS A 47 -0.81 15.46 -1.08
N GLU A 48 -1.29 15.89 0.08
CA GLU A 48 -1.44 15.07 1.27
C GLU A 48 -2.62 14.07 1.22
N ASP A 49 -3.58 14.27 0.32
CA ASP A 49 -4.83 13.50 0.21
C ASP A 49 -4.79 12.41 -0.89
N SER A 50 -3.59 11.98 -1.26
CA SER A 50 -3.40 10.98 -2.32
C SER A 50 -3.44 9.55 -1.77
N VAL A 51 -4.55 8.85 -2.00
CA VAL A 51 -4.73 7.43 -1.63
C VAL A 51 -3.56 6.57 -2.11
N TRP A 52 -3.17 6.69 -3.39
CA TRP A 52 -2.12 5.86 -3.98
C TRP A 52 -0.72 6.14 -3.44
N ASN A 53 -0.41 7.39 -3.09
CA ASN A 53 0.86 7.70 -2.42
C ASN A 53 0.94 7.00 -1.05
N HIS A 54 -0.16 7.04 -0.28
CA HIS A 54 -0.24 6.37 1.00
C HIS A 54 -0.14 4.85 0.85
N VAL A 55 -0.87 4.25 -0.10
CA VAL A 55 -0.76 2.81 -0.41
C VAL A 55 0.68 2.42 -0.77
N ASN A 56 1.33 3.17 -1.66
CA ASN A 56 2.68 2.83 -2.10
C ASN A 56 3.71 2.97 -0.97
N LEU A 57 3.64 4.03 -0.15
CA LEU A 57 4.49 4.14 1.04
C LEU A 57 4.21 3.02 2.05
N GLY A 58 2.95 2.65 2.25
CA GLY A 58 2.57 1.52 3.09
C GLY A 58 3.26 0.24 2.65
N TRP A 59 3.24 -0.06 1.35
CA TRP A 59 3.93 -1.21 0.77
C TRP A 59 5.45 -1.16 0.97
N LEU A 60 6.07 -0.01 0.69
CA LEU A 60 7.52 0.17 0.85
C LEU A 60 7.95 -0.01 2.31
N TYR A 61 7.20 0.54 3.26
CA TYR A 61 7.49 0.36 4.69
C TYR A 61 7.27 -1.08 5.15
N ARG A 62 6.23 -1.75 4.67
CA ARG A 62 5.96 -3.16 4.96
C ARG A 62 7.13 -4.04 4.47
N LEU A 63 7.63 -3.80 3.25
CA LEU A 63 8.80 -4.50 2.71
C LEU A 63 10.09 -4.20 3.48
N ALA A 64 10.24 -2.99 4.00
CA ALA A 64 11.36 -2.63 4.86
C ALA A 64 11.31 -3.29 6.25
N GLY A 65 10.20 -3.95 6.61
CA GLY A 65 9.94 -4.48 7.95
C GLY A 65 9.46 -3.41 8.94
N ARG A 66 9.12 -2.21 8.46
CA ARG A 66 8.62 -1.07 9.24
C ARG A 66 7.10 -1.10 9.27
N THR A 67 6.53 -2.22 9.74
CA THR A 67 5.10 -2.52 9.64
C THR A 67 4.21 -1.49 10.34
N ASP A 68 4.64 -0.91 11.45
CA ASP A 68 3.87 0.14 12.14
C ASP A 68 3.66 1.39 11.28
N GLU A 69 4.68 1.80 10.54
CA GLU A 69 4.58 2.93 9.62
C GLU A 69 3.72 2.57 8.41
N ALA A 70 3.82 1.32 7.94
CA ALA A 70 2.96 0.81 6.89
C ALA A 70 1.48 0.90 7.27
N ILE A 71 1.13 0.44 8.48
CA ILE A 71 -0.23 0.53 9.03
C ILE A 71 -0.71 1.98 9.02
N GLY A 72 0.07 2.93 9.54
CA GLY A 72 -0.34 4.35 9.56
C GLY A 72 -0.62 4.93 8.17
N HIS A 73 0.18 4.56 7.16
CA HIS A 73 -0.08 4.96 5.78
C HIS A 73 -1.33 4.29 5.19
N PHE A 74 -1.54 2.99 5.41
CA PHE A 74 -2.73 2.29 4.95
C PHE A 74 -4.01 2.77 5.64
N GLU A 75 -3.97 3.07 6.95
CA GLU A 75 -5.08 3.69 7.68
C GLU A 75 -5.44 5.05 7.06
N ARG A 76 -4.43 5.88 6.72
CA ARG A 76 -4.68 7.16 6.05
C ARG A 76 -5.30 6.98 4.67
N ALA A 77 -4.84 6.01 3.88
CA ALA A 77 -5.47 5.66 2.61
C ALA A 77 -6.93 5.21 2.80
N GLN A 78 -7.21 4.37 3.79
CA GLN A 78 -8.55 3.86 4.11
C GLN A 78 -9.50 4.99 4.55
N MET A 79 -8.98 5.99 5.28
CA MET A 79 -9.76 7.18 5.64
C MET A 79 -10.11 8.04 4.43
N LEU A 80 -9.21 8.13 3.44
CA LEU A 80 -9.41 8.93 2.22
C LEU A 80 -10.38 8.24 1.25
N ASP A 81 -10.31 6.91 1.14
CA ASP A 81 -11.24 6.10 0.36
C ASP A 81 -11.58 4.79 1.07
N SER A 82 -12.68 4.83 1.83
CA SER A 82 -13.12 3.68 2.63
C SER A 82 -13.68 2.51 1.80
N ARG A 83 -13.95 2.74 0.50
CA ARG A 83 -14.52 1.73 -0.41
C ARG A 83 -13.44 1.08 -1.29
N ASN A 84 -12.17 1.40 -1.06
CA ASN A 84 -11.06 0.85 -1.82
C ASN A 84 -10.71 -0.57 -1.33
N ALA A 85 -11.08 -1.57 -2.12
CA ALA A 85 -10.80 -2.97 -1.83
C ALA A 85 -9.32 -3.28 -1.60
N LEU A 86 -8.43 -2.67 -2.39
CA LEU A 86 -6.99 -2.89 -2.30
C LEU A 86 -6.46 -2.34 -0.98
N THR A 87 -6.90 -1.14 -0.61
CA THR A 87 -6.47 -0.51 0.65
C THR A 87 -6.94 -1.31 1.87
N ALA A 88 -8.18 -1.81 1.85
CA ALA A 88 -8.69 -2.66 2.92
C ALA A 88 -7.88 -3.98 3.04
N ALA A 89 -7.54 -4.59 1.91
CA ALA A 89 -6.71 -5.80 1.89
C ALA A 89 -5.27 -5.53 2.38
N ASP A 90 -4.66 -4.44 1.93
CA ASP A 90 -3.30 -4.06 2.30
C ASP A 90 -3.17 -3.74 3.79
N LEU A 91 -4.15 -3.04 4.36
CA LEU A 91 -4.23 -2.79 5.80
C LEU A 91 -4.44 -4.09 6.58
N ALA A 92 -5.31 -4.98 6.11
CA ALA A 92 -5.51 -6.27 6.74
C ALA A 92 -4.23 -7.12 6.73
N PHE A 93 -3.48 -7.15 5.62
CA PHE A 93 -2.18 -7.82 5.54
C PHE A 93 -1.15 -7.21 6.49
N ALA A 94 -1.11 -5.88 6.62
CA ALA A 94 -0.21 -5.21 7.57
C ALA A 94 -0.54 -5.54 9.03
N TYR A 95 -1.83 -5.69 9.38
CA TYR A 95 -2.23 -6.18 10.70
C TYR A 95 -1.89 -7.66 10.91
N LEU A 96 -2.00 -8.50 9.88
CA LEU A 96 -1.57 -9.91 9.94
C LEU A 96 -0.06 -10.06 10.16
N ASP A 97 0.76 -9.19 9.57
CA ASP A 97 2.21 -9.13 9.85
C ASP A 97 2.50 -8.88 11.33
N LYS A 98 1.63 -8.14 12.01
CA LYS A 98 1.71 -7.88 13.46
C LYS A 98 0.98 -8.90 14.32
N ALA A 99 0.51 -10.00 13.73
CA ALA A 99 -0.35 -11.00 14.39
C ALA A 99 -1.63 -10.40 15.02
N MET A 100 -2.10 -9.25 14.53
CA MET A 100 -3.32 -8.58 14.99
C MET A 100 -4.53 -9.08 14.19
N LEU A 101 -4.89 -10.35 14.38
CA LEU A 101 -5.92 -11.03 13.60
C LEU A 101 -7.29 -10.34 13.67
N ASP A 102 -7.69 -9.88 14.86
CA ASP A 102 -8.99 -9.23 15.06
C ASP A 102 -9.07 -7.92 14.28
N ARG A 103 -8.01 -7.10 14.31
CA ARG A 103 -7.93 -5.85 13.54
C ARG A 103 -7.96 -6.11 12.04
N ALA A 104 -7.23 -7.12 11.57
CA ALA A 104 -7.23 -7.50 10.16
C ALA A 104 -8.62 -7.92 9.69
N ARG A 105 -9.31 -8.74 10.49
CA ARG A 105 -10.69 -9.18 10.22
C ARG A 105 -11.65 -8.00 10.20
N ASP A 106 -11.60 -7.16 11.23
CA ASP A 106 -12.50 -6.00 11.38
C ASP A 106 -12.43 -5.08 10.16
N VAL A 107 -11.21 -4.70 9.75
CA VAL A 107 -11.02 -3.82 8.58
C VAL A 107 -11.64 -4.41 7.33
N TYR A 108 -11.36 -5.69 7.06
CA TYR A 108 -11.80 -6.32 5.82
C TYR A 108 -13.31 -6.56 5.81
N GLU A 109 -13.88 -7.03 6.92
CA GLU A 109 -15.33 -7.24 7.03
C GLU A 109 -16.11 -5.92 7.01
N VAL A 110 -15.59 -4.84 7.61
CA VAL A 110 -16.19 -3.51 7.50
C VAL A 110 -16.21 -3.03 6.06
N PHE A 111 -15.11 -3.21 5.31
CA PHE A 111 -15.08 -2.93 3.88
C PHE A 111 -16.15 -3.72 3.12
N LEU A 112 -16.24 -5.03 3.33
CA LEU A 112 -17.21 -5.90 2.66
C LEU A 112 -18.67 -5.51 2.98
N ARG A 113 -18.97 -5.13 4.23
CA ARG A 113 -20.31 -4.64 4.64
C ARG A 113 -20.62 -3.24 4.08
N GLY A 114 -19.60 -2.42 3.88
CA GLY A 114 -19.73 -1.03 3.41
C GLY A 114 -19.93 -0.87 1.90
N VAL A 115 -19.79 -1.95 1.12
CA VAL A 115 -20.00 -1.93 -0.33
C VAL A 115 -21.33 -2.56 -0.71
N GLU A 116 -22.18 -1.80 -1.40
CA GLU A 116 -23.51 -2.26 -1.85
C GLU A 116 -23.42 -3.42 -2.85
N LYS A 117 -22.40 -3.38 -3.72
CA LYS A 117 -22.07 -4.43 -4.67
C LYS A 117 -20.56 -4.64 -4.66
N LEU A 118 -20.14 -5.90 -4.48
CA LEU A 118 -18.74 -6.27 -4.55
C LEU A 118 -18.21 -6.02 -5.98
N PRO A 119 -17.02 -5.39 -6.13
CA PRO A 119 -16.40 -5.26 -7.45
C PRO A 119 -16.14 -6.64 -8.05
N ASP A 120 -16.40 -6.82 -9.35
CA ASP A 120 -16.11 -8.10 -10.02
C ASP A 120 -14.61 -8.43 -9.99
N SER A 121 -13.76 -7.41 -9.92
CA SER A 121 -12.30 -7.51 -9.75
C SER A 121 -11.85 -7.84 -8.33
N LEU A 122 -12.76 -7.98 -7.37
CA LEU A 122 -12.42 -8.24 -5.98
C LEU A 122 -11.84 -9.66 -5.85
N ARG A 123 -10.56 -9.72 -5.49
CA ARG A 123 -9.82 -10.98 -5.37
C ARG A 123 -10.28 -11.82 -4.19
N PHE A 124 -10.53 -11.23 -3.03
CA PHE A 124 -10.91 -11.93 -1.81
C PHE A 124 -12.33 -11.54 -1.42
N LYS A 125 -13.27 -12.48 -1.49
CA LYS A 125 -14.69 -12.19 -1.24
C LYS A 125 -15.03 -12.31 0.24
N THR A 126 -14.17 -12.98 1.00
CA THR A 126 -14.25 -13.11 2.45
C THR A 126 -12.90 -12.78 3.10
N PHE A 127 -12.91 -12.58 4.41
CA PHE A 127 -11.65 -12.48 5.17
C PHE A 127 -10.89 -13.82 5.15
N ASP A 128 -11.58 -14.95 5.13
CA ASP A 128 -10.94 -16.27 5.07
C ASP A 128 -10.19 -16.48 3.74
N ASP A 129 -10.74 -15.98 2.62
CA ASP A 129 -10.05 -15.99 1.32
C ASP A 129 -8.74 -15.19 1.39
N LEU A 130 -8.79 -14.03 2.04
CA LEU A 130 -7.64 -13.15 2.24
C LEU A 130 -6.59 -13.82 3.13
N LEU A 131 -7.03 -14.42 4.25
CA LEU A 131 -6.16 -15.11 5.20
C LEU A 131 -5.49 -16.32 4.57
N LEU A 132 -6.19 -17.09 3.74
CA LEU A 132 -5.60 -18.22 3.01
C LEU A 132 -4.53 -17.78 2.01
N ALA A 133 -4.69 -16.60 1.43
CA ALA A 133 -3.72 -16.01 0.50
C ALA A 133 -2.60 -15.24 1.20
N TYR A 134 -2.69 -15.02 2.51
CA TYR A 134 -1.67 -14.31 3.27
C TYR A 134 -0.36 -15.09 3.26
N GLN A 135 0.70 -14.40 2.85
CA GLN A 135 2.07 -14.87 2.95
C GLN A 135 2.80 -13.89 3.86
N PRO A 136 3.36 -14.33 5.00
CA PRO A 136 4.13 -13.44 5.86
C PRO A 136 5.34 -12.92 5.08
N PRO A 137 5.77 -11.67 5.33
CA PRO A 137 6.98 -11.15 4.72
C PRO A 137 8.16 -12.06 5.08
N PRO A 138 9.14 -12.22 4.17
CA PRO A 138 10.33 -13.02 4.46
C PRO A 138 10.95 -12.50 5.75
N THR A 139 11.05 -13.36 6.76
CA THR A 139 11.72 -13.02 8.00
C THR A 139 13.15 -12.64 7.66
N LYS A 140 13.60 -11.44 8.06
CA LYS A 140 15.04 -11.17 8.12
C LYS A 140 15.61 -12.15 9.15
N THR A 141 16.15 -13.27 8.69
CA THR A 141 17.02 -14.10 9.51
C THR A 141 18.17 -13.20 9.98
N PRO A 142 18.48 -13.18 11.29
CA PRO A 142 19.56 -12.36 11.83
C PRO A 142 20.91 -12.72 11.21
#